data_AF-A0A3P6SSZ9-F1
#
_entry.id   AF-A0A3P6SSZ9-F1
#
_cell.length_a   1.000
_cell.length_b   1.000
_cell.length_c   1.000
_cell.angle_alpha   90.00
_cell.angle_beta   90.00
_cell.angle_gamma   90.00
#
_symmetry.space_group_name_H-M   'P 1'
#
loop_
_entity.id
_entity.type
_entity.pdbx_description
1 polymer ?
#
loop_
_entity_poly.entity_id
_entity_poly.type
_entity_poly.pdbx_seq_one_letter_code
_entity_poly.pdbx_strand_id
1 'polypeptide(L)'
;MQSSLSFEIKEIRKIISFFPIFTCAFQTRDLSIGYSLAAFCYVFIGFAFYAGFPVQRSCISDNFLNNFGAGDILSSTARMFLLFQMITVLPLLMFLIRSQLCYAFLGKTWPGLISVFILNFAIMCMAVSVAIFYPKVGSLLRYVGAMSGLVYVFALPCIVYMKKLHSEGKLTRSKRIIHTTIIVLGVLNFIAQFVI
;
A
#
# COMPACT_ATOMS: atom_id res chain seq x y z
N MET A 1 8.71 10.98 21.81
CA MET A 1 8.96 10.30 20.52
C MET A 1 9.36 8.83 20.68
N GLN A 2 10.16 8.46 21.70
CA GLN A 2 10.49 7.06 22.02
C GLN A 2 9.31 6.22 22.58
N SER A 3 8.28 6.85 23.15
CA SER A 3 7.14 6.13 23.75
C SER A 3 6.14 5.59 22.72
N SER A 4 5.90 6.30 21.61
CA SER A 4 4.96 5.84 20.56
C SER A 4 5.46 4.59 19.83
N LEU A 5 6.78 4.49 19.61
CA LEU A 5 7.40 3.31 18.99
C LEU A 5 7.35 2.08 19.93
N SER A 6 7.42 2.31 21.24
CA SER A 6 7.32 1.25 22.24
C SER A 6 5.89 0.72 22.39
N PHE A 7 4.87 1.51 22.02
CA PHE A 7 3.46 1.11 22.11
C PHE A 7 3.03 0.26 20.91
N GLU A 8 3.40 0.67 19.69
CA GLU A 8 3.24 -0.12 18.45
C GLU A 8 3.90 -1.52 18.58
N ILE A 9 5.12 -1.59 19.12
CA ILE A 9 5.82 -2.86 19.33
C ILE A 9 5.13 -3.73 20.39
N LYS A 10 4.42 -3.14 21.36
CA LYS A 10 3.73 -3.88 22.44
C LYS A 10 2.39 -4.43 21.97
N GLU A 11 1.66 -3.70 21.13
CA GLU A 11 0.42 -4.17 20.49
C GLU A 11 0.69 -5.25 19.44
N ILE A 12 1.71 -5.08 18.58
CA ILE A 12 2.14 -6.11 17.62
C ILE A 12 2.53 -7.41 18.34
N ARG A 13 3.20 -7.31 19.50
CA ARG A 13 3.53 -8.49 20.33
C ARG A 13 2.28 -9.16 20.92
N LYS A 14 1.23 -8.39 21.21
CA LYS A 14 -0.03 -8.88 21.78
C LYS A 14 -0.89 -9.59 20.73
N ILE A 15 -0.92 -9.06 19.51
CA ILE A 15 -1.60 -9.67 18.35
C ILE A 15 -0.93 -10.99 17.93
N ILE A 16 0.41 -11.03 17.92
CA ILE A 16 1.18 -12.23 17.55
C ILE A 16 1.06 -13.35 18.61
N SER A 17 0.81 -13.01 19.88
CA SER A 17 0.77 -14.00 20.96
C SER A 17 -0.61 -14.65 21.18
N PHE A 18 -1.68 -14.14 20.57
CA PHE A 18 -3.05 -14.59 20.85
C PHE A 18 -3.66 -15.52 19.78
N PHE A 19 -2.93 -15.79 18.68
CA PHE A 19 -3.44 -16.58 17.54
C PHE A 19 -2.60 -17.84 17.30
N PRO A 20 -2.51 -18.79 18.26
CA PRO A 20 -1.50 -19.83 18.19
C PRO A 20 -1.91 -20.95 17.21
N ILE A 21 -1.14 -21.03 16.12
CA ILE A 21 -0.48 -22.26 15.65
C ILE A 21 -1.34 -23.31 14.89
N PHE A 22 -2.64 -23.53 15.19
CA PHE A 22 -3.42 -24.56 14.46
C PHE A 22 -4.01 -24.07 13.11
N THR A 23 -4.20 -22.75 12.94
CA THR A 23 -4.73 -22.12 11.71
C THR A 23 -3.64 -21.82 10.67
N CYS A 24 -2.36 -21.99 11.02
CA CYS A 24 -1.22 -21.43 10.29
C CYS A 24 -1.00 -22.06 8.90
N ALA A 25 -1.25 -23.36 8.73
CA ALA A 25 -1.06 -24.03 7.44
C ALA A 25 -2.15 -23.66 6.42
N PHE A 26 -3.42 -23.66 6.84
CA PHE A 26 -4.55 -23.27 5.99
C PHE A 26 -4.48 -21.78 5.63
N GLN A 27 -4.15 -20.93 6.60
CA GLN A 27 -4.00 -19.48 6.37
C GLN A 27 -2.82 -19.14 5.46
N THR A 28 -1.69 -19.87 5.53
CA THR A 28 -0.57 -19.69 4.60
C THR A 28 -0.95 -20.14 3.18
N ARG A 29 -1.66 -21.27 3.06
CA ARG A 29 -2.15 -21.76 1.78
C ARG A 29 -3.13 -20.78 1.14
N ASP A 30 -4.13 -20.31 1.87
CA ASP A 30 -5.13 -19.39 1.36
C ASP A 30 -4.52 -18.03 0.99
N LEU A 31 -3.56 -17.54 1.81
CA LEU A 31 -2.80 -16.34 1.50
C LEU A 31 -1.97 -16.51 0.21
N SER A 32 -1.30 -17.66 0.05
CA SER A 32 -0.53 -17.96 -1.16
C SER A 32 -1.44 -18.07 -2.38
N ILE A 33 -2.59 -18.72 -2.29
CA ILE A 33 -3.56 -18.83 -3.38
C ILE A 33 -4.08 -17.43 -3.75
N GLY A 34 -4.40 -16.59 -2.75
CA GLY A 34 -4.82 -15.22 -2.96
C GLY A 34 -3.80 -14.37 -3.71
N TYR A 35 -2.53 -14.39 -3.26
CA TYR A 35 -1.46 -13.66 -3.96
C TYR A 35 -1.20 -14.20 -5.36
N SER A 36 -1.21 -15.51 -5.55
CA SER A 36 -1.02 -16.13 -6.87
C SER A 36 -2.13 -15.74 -7.85
N LEU A 37 -3.39 -15.77 -7.40
CA LEU A 37 -4.52 -15.40 -8.25
C LEU A 37 -4.50 -13.91 -8.59
N ALA A 38 -4.18 -13.05 -7.63
CA ALA A 38 -4.03 -11.61 -7.87
C ALA A 38 -2.90 -11.32 -8.87
N ALA A 39 -1.74 -11.95 -8.70
CA ALA A 39 -0.61 -11.83 -9.63
C ALA A 39 -1.00 -12.29 -11.03
N PHE A 40 -1.70 -13.42 -11.16
CA PHE A 40 -2.21 -13.90 -12.44
C PHE A 40 -3.15 -12.90 -13.10
N CYS A 41 -4.12 -12.34 -12.37
CA CYS A 41 -5.03 -11.33 -12.91
C CYS A 41 -4.29 -10.08 -13.41
N TYR A 42 -3.33 -9.56 -12.63
CA TYR A 42 -2.56 -8.38 -13.05
C TYR A 42 -1.69 -8.66 -14.27
N VAL A 43 -0.99 -9.80 -14.32
CA VAL A 43 -0.16 -10.20 -15.46
C VAL A 43 -1.04 -10.45 -16.69
N PHE A 44 -2.17 -11.14 -16.54
CA PHE A 44 -3.09 -11.43 -17.64
C PHE A 44 -3.65 -10.15 -18.26
N ILE A 45 -4.20 -9.24 -17.45
CA ILE A 45 -4.74 -7.96 -17.94
C ILE A 45 -3.64 -7.12 -18.59
N GLY A 46 -2.49 -6.99 -17.93
CA GLY A 46 -1.35 -6.21 -18.43
C GLY A 46 -0.81 -6.78 -19.75
N PHE A 47 -0.64 -8.10 -19.85
CA PHE A 47 -0.17 -8.77 -21.05
C PHE A 47 -1.18 -8.69 -22.20
N ALA A 48 -2.46 -8.96 -21.94
CA ALA A 48 -3.51 -8.89 -22.96
C ALA A 48 -3.62 -7.48 -23.56
N PHE A 49 -3.61 -6.44 -22.72
CA PHE A 49 -3.62 -5.06 -23.17
C PHE A 49 -2.35 -4.71 -23.94
N TYR A 50 -1.18 -5.10 -23.44
CA TYR A 50 0.10 -4.84 -24.10
C TYR A 50 0.21 -5.53 -25.46
N ALA A 51 -0.23 -6.78 -25.60
CA ALA A 51 -0.20 -7.52 -26.85
C ALA A 51 -1.22 -7.01 -27.87
N GLY A 52 -2.43 -6.67 -27.42
CA GLY A 52 -3.54 -6.24 -28.28
C GLY A 52 -3.47 -4.78 -28.76
N PHE A 53 -2.59 -3.96 -28.20
CA PHE A 53 -2.54 -2.53 -28.55
C PHE A 53 -1.95 -2.34 -29.97
N PRO A 54 -2.65 -1.65 -30.90
CA PRO A 54 -2.26 -1.63 -32.32
C PRO A 54 -1.26 -0.53 -32.70
N VAL A 55 -1.00 0.43 -31.81
CA VAL A 55 -0.13 1.58 -32.06
C VAL A 55 1.17 1.52 -31.24
N GLN A 56 2.00 2.55 -31.37
CA GLN A 56 3.31 2.63 -30.72
C GLN A 56 3.17 2.58 -29.19
N ARG A 57 3.98 1.73 -28.54
CA ARG A 57 3.90 1.39 -27.11
C ARG A 57 4.16 2.59 -26.18
N SER A 58 4.80 3.64 -26.68
CA SER A 58 5.04 4.90 -25.96
C SER A 58 3.78 5.73 -25.73
N CYS A 59 2.69 5.44 -26.43
CA CYS A 59 1.43 6.17 -26.30
C CYS A 59 0.49 5.59 -25.22
N ILE A 60 0.91 4.54 -24.51
CA ILE A 60 0.09 3.92 -23.47
C ILE A 60 0.01 4.87 -22.27
N SER A 61 -1.19 5.37 -22.00
CA SER A 61 -1.48 6.18 -20.82
C SER A 61 -1.48 5.33 -19.54
N ASP A 62 -1.05 5.91 -18.41
CA ASP A 62 -1.07 5.29 -17.07
C ASP A 62 -2.44 4.70 -16.70
N ASN A 63 -3.52 5.39 -17.10
CA ASN A 63 -4.87 4.88 -16.97
C ASN A 63 -5.28 4.20 -18.28
N PHE A 64 -5.48 2.88 -18.25
CA PHE A 64 -5.88 2.10 -19.42
C PHE A 64 -7.10 2.68 -20.14
N LEU A 65 -8.08 3.18 -19.38
CA LEU A 65 -9.32 3.72 -19.93
C LEU A 65 -9.12 5.01 -20.72
N ASN A 66 -8.02 5.74 -20.52
CA ASN A 66 -7.71 6.94 -21.30
C ASN A 66 -7.25 6.61 -22.72
N ASN A 67 -6.87 5.36 -23.00
CA ASN A 67 -6.47 4.92 -24.33
C ASN A 67 -7.67 4.55 -25.23
N PHE A 68 -8.88 4.44 -24.66
CA PHE A 68 -10.11 4.19 -25.40
C PHE A 68 -10.86 5.49 -25.70
N GLY A 69 -11.57 5.52 -26.83
CA GLY A 69 -12.33 6.69 -27.26
C GLY A 69 -13.44 7.03 -26.26
N ALA A 70 -13.78 8.31 -26.15
CA ALA A 70 -14.87 8.75 -25.27
C ALA A 70 -16.26 8.23 -25.73
N GLY A 71 -16.39 7.87 -27.01
CA GLY A 71 -17.62 7.32 -27.58
C GLY A 71 -17.79 5.81 -27.44
N ASP A 72 -16.79 5.09 -26.94
CA ASP A 72 -16.87 3.63 -26.80
C ASP A 72 -17.77 3.26 -25.62
N ILE A 73 -18.92 2.63 -25.91
CA ILE A 73 -19.93 2.25 -24.92
C ILE A 73 -19.29 1.42 -23.80
N LEU A 74 -18.42 0.47 -24.12
CA LEU A 74 -17.77 -0.41 -23.14
C LEU A 74 -16.84 0.36 -22.18
N SER A 75 -16.06 1.30 -22.70
CA SER A 75 -15.16 2.16 -21.90
C SER A 75 -15.97 3.10 -21.00
N SER A 76 -17.05 3.68 -21.55
CA SER A 76 -17.97 4.54 -20.80
C SER A 76 -18.65 3.78 -19.65
N THR A 77 -19.18 2.58 -19.91
CA THR A 77 -19.77 1.72 -18.89
C THR A 77 -18.76 1.32 -17.81
N ALA A 78 -17.52 0.98 -18.18
CA ALA A 78 -16.47 0.67 -17.23
C ALA A 78 -16.14 1.87 -16.32
N ARG A 79 -16.05 3.09 -16.88
CA ARG A 79 -15.85 4.33 -16.09
C ARG A 79 -17.01 4.57 -15.11
N MET A 80 -18.24 4.30 -15.52
CA MET A 80 -19.41 4.42 -14.64
C MET A 80 -19.31 3.47 -13.43
N PHE A 81 -18.98 2.18 -13.66
CA PHE A 81 -18.82 1.21 -12.58
C PHE A 81 -17.66 1.56 -11.64
N LEU A 82 -16.52 2.00 -12.19
CA LEU A 82 -15.39 2.46 -11.38
C LEU A 82 -15.74 3.71 -10.57
N LEU A 83 -16.55 4.62 -11.11
CA LEU A 83 -17.01 5.80 -10.39
C LEU A 83 -17.89 5.40 -9.19
N PHE A 84 -18.85 4.49 -9.37
CA PHE A 84 -19.64 3.96 -8.26
C PHE A 84 -18.79 3.26 -7.19
N GLN A 85 -17.79 2.48 -7.62
CA GLN A 85 -16.85 1.85 -6.69
C GLN A 85 -16.05 2.90 -5.92
N MET A 86 -15.49 3.92 -6.58
CA MET A 86 -14.68 4.93 -5.90
C MET A 86 -15.49 5.81 -4.95
N ILE A 87 -16.74 6.16 -5.29
CA ILE A 87 -17.64 6.90 -4.40
C ILE A 87 -17.91 6.13 -3.10
N THR A 88 -18.00 4.80 -3.15
CA THR A 88 -18.24 3.98 -1.96
C THR A 88 -16.96 3.71 -1.17
N VAL A 89 -15.82 3.50 -1.85
CA VAL A 89 -14.54 3.21 -1.20
C VAL A 89 -13.92 4.45 -0.54
N LEU A 90 -14.06 5.64 -1.14
CA LEU A 90 -13.44 6.87 -0.65
C LEU A 90 -13.87 7.24 0.79
N PRO A 91 -15.17 7.22 1.17
CA PRO A 91 -15.62 7.47 2.53
C PRO A 91 -15.04 6.49 3.55
N LEU A 92 -14.96 5.19 3.20
CA LEU A 92 -14.38 4.18 4.08
C LEU A 92 -12.90 4.45 4.32
N LEU A 93 -12.15 4.80 3.26
CA LEU A 93 -10.73 5.13 3.37
C LEU A 93 -10.50 6.41 4.17
N MET A 94 -11.31 7.46 3.94
CA MET A 94 -11.21 8.71 4.69
C MET A 94 -11.48 8.49 6.18
N PHE A 95 -12.46 7.65 6.52
CA PHE A 95 -12.73 7.29 7.91
C PHE A 95 -11.53 6.58 8.57
N LEU A 96 -10.89 5.65 7.85
CA LEU A 96 -9.70 4.93 8.31
C LEU A 96 -8.51 5.88 8.48
N ILE A 97 -8.20 6.72 7.49
CA ILE A 97 -7.07 7.67 7.58
C ILE A 97 -7.27 8.63 8.75
N ARG A 98 -8.49 9.16 8.91
CA ARG A 98 -8.82 10.07 10.01
C ARG A 98 -8.59 9.42 11.38
N SER A 99 -9.02 8.17 11.58
CA SER A 99 -8.84 7.50 12.88
C SER A 99 -7.36 7.26 13.19
N GLN A 100 -6.56 6.87 12.19
CA GLN A 100 -5.12 6.67 12.35
C GLN A 100 -4.37 7.97 12.62
N LEU A 101 -4.70 9.05 11.90
CA LEU A 101 -4.06 10.36 12.11
C LEU A 101 -4.46 10.98 13.46
N CYS A 102 -5.74 10.90 13.88
CA CYS A 102 -6.15 11.37 15.20
C CYS A 102 -5.41 10.62 16.32
N TYR A 103 -5.25 9.30 16.19
CA TYR A 103 -4.47 8.51 17.14
C TYR A 103 -2.99 8.92 17.16
N ALA A 104 -2.38 9.12 15.99
CA ALA A 104 -0.97 9.50 15.87
C ALA A 104 -0.66 10.90 16.41
N PHE A 105 -1.51 11.90 16.13
CA PHE A 105 -1.28 13.29 16.55
C PHE A 105 -1.75 13.59 17.97
N LEU A 106 -2.92 13.09 18.38
CA LEU A 106 -3.56 13.50 19.64
C LEU A 106 -3.59 12.40 20.71
N GLY A 107 -3.18 11.16 20.38
CA GLY A 107 -3.16 10.02 21.31
C GLY A 107 -4.55 9.62 21.83
N LYS A 108 -5.62 10.25 21.35
CA LYS A 108 -7.02 9.99 21.69
C LYS A 108 -7.80 9.81 20.40
N THR A 109 -8.68 8.82 20.37
CA THR A 109 -9.50 8.49 19.19
C THR A 109 -10.51 9.58 18.83
N TRP A 110 -10.86 10.46 19.77
CA TRP A 110 -11.79 11.56 19.54
C TRP A 110 -11.48 12.78 20.41
N PRO A 111 -10.61 13.71 19.95
CA PRO A 111 -10.24 14.89 20.72
C PRO A 111 -11.27 16.04 20.62
N GLY A 112 -12.13 16.06 19.59
CA GLY A 112 -13.22 17.04 19.43
C GLY A 112 -13.59 17.33 17.95
N LEU A 113 -14.77 17.92 17.74
CA LEU A 113 -15.33 18.21 16.41
C LEU A 113 -14.45 19.12 15.54
N ILE A 114 -13.87 20.17 16.13
CA ILE A 114 -13.04 21.15 15.41
C ILE A 114 -11.77 20.50 14.86
N SER A 115 -11.09 19.67 15.65
CA SER A 115 -9.87 18.97 15.23
C SER A 115 -10.16 17.99 14.09
N VAL A 116 -11.31 17.30 14.15
CA VAL A 116 -11.75 16.40 13.08
C VAL A 116 -12.09 17.16 11.80
N PHE A 117 -12.77 18.30 11.91
CA PHE A 117 -13.12 19.13 10.77
C PHE A 117 -11.88 19.68 10.05
N ILE A 118 -10.92 20.22 10.81
CA ILE A 118 -9.64 20.71 10.27
C ILE A 118 -8.88 19.59 9.56
N LEU A 119 -8.82 18.39 10.16
CA LEU A 119 -8.13 17.26 9.57
C LEU A 119 -8.77 16.81 8.25
N ASN A 120 -10.10 16.68 8.20
CA ASN A 120 -10.82 16.33 6.97
C ASN A 120 -10.62 17.40 5.88
N PHE A 121 -10.69 18.68 6.25
CA PHE A 121 -10.45 19.77 5.32
C PHE A 121 -9.01 19.73 4.78
N ALA A 122 -8.01 19.52 5.64
CA ALA A 122 -6.62 19.41 5.23
C ALA A 122 -6.36 18.23 4.28
N ILE A 123 -6.93 17.05 4.58
CA ILE A 123 -6.82 15.86 3.72
C ILE A 123 -7.46 16.12 2.34
N MET A 124 -8.67 16.71 2.32
CA MET A 124 -9.35 17.04 1.08
C MET A 124 -8.59 18.08 0.26
N CYS A 125 -8.09 19.15 0.89
CA CYS A 125 -7.28 20.17 0.22
C CYS A 125 -6.01 19.57 -0.38
N MET A 126 -5.33 18.68 0.34
CA MET A 126 -4.14 17.99 -0.18
C MET A 126 -4.49 17.10 -1.37
N ALA A 127 -5.56 16.30 -1.28
CA ALA A 127 -6.01 15.43 -2.37
C ALA A 127 -6.40 16.21 -3.63
N VAL A 128 -7.17 17.29 -3.48
CA VAL A 128 -7.59 18.17 -4.59
C VAL A 128 -6.40 18.89 -5.21
N SER A 129 -5.45 19.36 -4.38
CA SER A 129 -4.23 20.01 -4.87
C SER A 129 -3.41 19.06 -5.76
N VAL A 130 -3.23 17.80 -5.33
CA VAL A 130 -2.54 16.78 -6.13
C VAL A 130 -3.29 16.51 -7.44
N ALA A 131 -4.62 16.43 -7.40
CA ALA A 131 -5.44 16.21 -8.59
C ALA A 131 -5.32 17.35 -9.64
N ILE A 132 -5.18 18.60 -9.19
CA ILE A 132 -5.06 19.77 -10.08
C ILE A 132 -3.63 19.91 -10.61
N PHE A 133 -2.61 19.86 -9.74
CA PHE A 133 -1.23 20.16 -10.13
C PHE A 133 -0.49 19.00 -10.76
N TYR A 134 -0.84 17.74 -10.45
CA TYR A 134 -0.11 16.57 -10.95
C TYR A 134 -1.03 15.35 -11.18
N PRO A 135 -1.89 15.36 -12.22
CA PRO A 135 -2.86 14.31 -12.51
C PRO A 135 -2.23 13.03 -13.15
N LYS A 136 -0.97 12.72 -12.85
CA LYS A 136 -0.27 11.52 -13.35
C LYS A 136 -0.33 10.41 -12.29
N VAL A 137 -1.38 9.60 -12.39
CA VAL A 137 -1.69 8.54 -11.41
C VAL A 137 -0.56 7.51 -11.31
N GLY A 138 0.08 7.14 -12.43
CA GLY A 138 1.15 6.14 -12.44
C GLY A 138 2.36 6.58 -11.64
N SER A 139 2.78 7.85 -11.79
CA SER A 139 3.87 8.43 -11.01
C SER A 139 3.55 8.46 -9.50
N LEU A 140 2.35 8.89 -9.12
CA LEU A 140 1.93 8.94 -7.71
C LEU A 140 1.95 7.54 -7.08
N LEU A 141 1.37 6.55 -7.75
CA LEU A 141 1.38 5.16 -7.30
C LEU A 141 2.81 4.62 -7.16
N ARG A 142 3.71 4.96 -8.09
CA ARG A 142 5.10 4.51 -8.08
C ARG A 142 5.87 5.06 -6.87
N TYR A 143 5.80 6.36 -6.61
CA TYR A 143 6.52 6.97 -5.48
C TYR A 143 5.91 6.58 -4.13
N VAL A 144 4.58 6.70 -3.98
CA VAL A 144 3.89 6.38 -2.72
C VAL A 144 3.97 4.88 -2.43
N GLY A 145 3.84 4.04 -3.45
CA GLY A 145 3.99 2.59 -3.36
C GLY A 145 5.42 2.17 -2.99
N ALA A 146 6.45 2.78 -3.57
CA ALA A 146 7.84 2.48 -3.20
C ALA A 146 8.16 2.90 -1.76
N MET A 147 7.70 4.08 -1.32
CA MET A 147 7.87 4.55 0.06
C MET A 147 7.15 3.66 1.08
N SER A 148 5.85 3.44 0.88
CA SER A 148 5.05 2.61 1.78
C SER A 148 5.51 1.15 1.76
N GLY A 149 5.89 0.61 0.60
CA GLY A 149 6.43 -0.73 0.44
C GLY A 149 7.76 -0.92 1.17
N LEU A 150 8.68 0.05 1.07
CA LEU A 150 9.93 0.03 1.84
C LEU A 150 9.66 -0.10 3.34
N VAL A 151 8.78 0.74 3.89
CA VAL A 151 8.52 0.78 5.34
C VAL A 151 7.73 -0.44 5.80
N TYR A 152 6.57 -0.70 5.20
CA TYR A 152 5.62 -1.70 5.71
C TYR A 152 5.87 -3.11 5.18
N VAL A 153 6.32 -3.27 3.94
CA VAL A 153 6.50 -4.60 3.32
C VAL A 153 7.91 -5.14 3.56
N PHE A 154 8.95 -4.31 3.40
CA PHE A 154 10.33 -4.78 3.53
C PHE A 154 10.93 -4.56 4.94
N ALA A 155 10.85 -3.36 5.50
CA ALA A 155 11.55 -3.03 6.74
C ALA A 155 10.87 -3.61 7.99
N LEU A 156 9.57 -3.36 8.17
CA LEU A 156 8.85 -3.71 9.39
C LEU A 156 8.89 -5.22 9.73
N PRO A 157 8.50 -6.17 8.85
CA PRO A 157 8.55 -7.59 9.18
C PRO A 157 9.97 -8.11 9.39
N CYS A 158 10.94 -7.63 8.60
CA CYS A 158 12.34 -8.04 8.73
C CYS A 158 12.95 -7.59 10.06
N ILE A 159 12.72 -6.34 10.46
CA ILE A 159 13.21 -5.80 11.74
C ILE A 159 12.56 -6.52 12.92
N VAL A 160 11.23 -6.74 12.86
CA VAL A 160 10.52 -7.47 13.92
C VAL A 160 11.05 -8.90 14.06
N TYR A 161 11.26 -9.60 12.94
CA TYR A 161 11.81 -10.95 12.95
C TYR A 161 13.24 -10.98 13.52
N MET A 162 14.13 -10.09 13.07
CA MET A 162 15.50 -10.00 13.57
C MET A 162 15.55 -9.66 15.06
N LYS A 163 14.71 -8.73 15.53
CA LYS A 163 14.64 -8.35 16.94
C LYS A 163 14.16 -9.50 17.82
N LYS A 164 13.18 -10.28 17.34
CA LYS A 164 12.72 -11.50 18.03
C LYS A 164 13.86 -12.52 18.14
N LEU A 165 14.53 -12.79 17.03
CA LEU A 165 15.62 -13.77 16.97
C LEU A 165 16.84 -13.36 17.81
N HIS A 166 17.10 -12.04 17.93
CA HIS A 166 18.13 -11.49 18.82
C HIS A 166 17.77 -11.67 20.29
N SER A 167 16.51 -11.46 20.66
CA SER A 167 16.02 -11.69 22.03
C SER A 167 16.07 -13.16 22.44
N GLU A 168 16.03 -14.09 21.49
CA GLU A 168 16.11 -15.54 21.74
C GLU A 168 17.55 -16.07 21.68
N GLY A 169 18.56 -15.23 21.40
CA GLY A 169 19.97 -15.63 21.32
C GLY A 169 20.34 -16.55 20.15
N LYS A 170 19.40 -16.83 19.24
CA LYS A 170 19.55 -17.79 18.12
C LYS A 170 19.98 -17.13 16.80
N LEU A 171 20.68 -15.99 16.87
CA LEU A 171 20.98 -15.19 15.69
C LEU A 171 22.09 -15.82 14.82
N THR A 172 21.70 -16.70 13.90
CA THR A 172 22.61 -17.23 12.87
C THR A 172 23.05 -16.12 11.91
N ARG A 173 24.36 -16.02 11.63
CA ARG A 173 24.95 -15.01 10.73
C ARG A 173 24.31 -15.00 9.34
N SER A 174 23.98 -16.17 8.79
CA SER A 174 23.34 -16.32 7.48
C SER A 174 21.93 -15.72 7.43
N LYS A 175 21.13 -15.91 8.49
CA LYS A 175 19.76 -15.36 8.55
C LYS A 175 19.77 -13.83 8.60
N ARG A 176 20.73 -13.24 9.32
CA ARG A 176 20.92 -11.78 9.37
C ARG A 176 21.25 -11.20 7.99
N ILE A 177 22.13 -11.88 7.24
CA ILE A 177 22.51 -11.44 5.89
C ILE A 177 21.28 -11.43 4.97
N ILE A 178 20.52 -12.52 4.92
CA ILE A 178 19.33 -12.63 4.04
C ILE A 178 18.32 -11.51 4.31
N HIS A 179 17.96 -11.27 5.59
CA HIS A 179 16.98 -10.22 5.94
C HIS A 179 17.53 -8.82 5.67
N THR A 180 18.83 -8.61 5.84
CA THR A 180 19.46 -7.32 5.51
C THR A 180 19.42 -7.06 4.01
N THR A 181 19.71 -8.07 3.17
CA THR A 181 19.62 -7.95 1.71
C THR A 181 18.22 -7.58 1.24
N ILE A 182 17.17 -8.14 1.86
CA ILE A 182 15.76 -7.79 1.53
C ILE A 182 15.47 -6.30 1.81
N ILE A 183 15.92 -5.78 2.95
CA ILE A 183 15.76 -4.36 3.27
C ILE A 183 16.52 -3.49 2.26
N VAL A 184 17.75 -3.88 1.91
CA VAL A 184 18.56 -3.18 0.90
C VAL A 184 17.86 -3.15 -0.46
N LEU A 185 17.25 -4.26 -0.90
CA LEU A 185 16.46 -4.29 -2.14
C LEU A 185 15.28 -3.32 -2.09
N GLY A 186 14.59 -3.19 -0.95
CA GLY A 186 13.55 -2.18 -0.78
C GLY A 186 14.08 -0.75 -0.91
N VAL A 187 15.24 -0.46 -0.32
CA VAL A 187 15.88 0.87 -0.43
C VAL A 187 16.30 1.15 -1.87
N LEU A 188 16.89 0.17 -2.54
CA LEU A 188 17.27 0.27 -3.94
C LEU A 188 16.05 0.52 -4.83
N ASN A 189 14.92 -0.14 -4.59
CA ASN A 189 13.67 0.13 -5.32
C ASN A 189 13.22 1.58 -5.15
N PHE A 190 13.30 2.14 -3.94
CA PHE A 190 12.95 3.54 -3.70
C PHE A 190 13.92 4.51 -4.40
N ILE A 191 15.23 4.27 -4.32
CA ILE A 191 16.25 5.10 -5.00
C ILE A 191 16.07 5.04 -6.52
N ALA A 192 15.78 3.85 -7.06
CA ALA A 192 15.55 3.66 -8.49
C ALA A 192 14.42 4.56 -9.02
N GLN A 193 13.42 4.91 -8.21
CA GLN A 193 12.33 5.80 -8.63
C GLN A 193 12.77 7.25 -8.87
N PHE A 194 13.90 7.70 -8.30
CA PHE A 194 14.45 9.04 -8.55
C PHE A 194 15.44 9.08 -9.70
N VAL A 195 16.03 7.92 -10.04
CA VAL A 195 17.02 7.80 -11.12
C VAL A 195 16.35 7.61 -12.48
N ILE A 196 15.11 7.09 -12.49
CA ILE A 196 14.28 6.82 -13.69
C ILE A 196 13.19 7.88 -13.84
#